data_AF-A0A821GY64-F1
#
_entry.id   AF-A0A821GY64-F1
#
_cell.length_a   1.000
_cell.length_b   1.000
_cell.length_c   1.000
_cell.angle_alpha   90.00
_cell.angle_beta   90.00
_cell.angle_gamma   90.00
#
_symmetry.space_group_name_H-M   'P 1'
#
loop_
_entity.id
_entity.type
_entity.pdbx_description
1 polymer ?
#
loop_
_entity_poly.entity_id
_entity_poly.type
_entity_poly.pdbx_seq_one_letter_code
_entity_poly.pdbx_strand_id
1 'polypeptide(L)'
;MYNRAIVAGTDSYVLTAYFVDPRTICTSRRDEARLKREGSGTGLWLQNGIDPIHDSVLIQLYEDTINTTKWVLGSCYPSMGVHYWYDNRLDKECHEIFPVFLMYNKGKLTGFGWALAGKYEYTKRTEPVPYGAVA
;
A
#
# COMPACT_ATOMS: atom_id res chain seq x y z
N MET A 1 9.86 5.60 2.06
CA MET A 1 9.00 4.40 2.01
C MET A 1 9.36 3.35 3.07
N TYR A 2 10.58 2.80 3.11
CA TYR A 2 10.94 1.90 4.22
C TYR A 2 11.07 2.69 5.51
N ASN A 3 10.25 2.34 6.49
CA ASN A 3 10.30 2.93 7.82
C ASN A 3 10.88 1.92 8.80
N ARG A 4 11.66 2.39 9.78
CA ARG A 4 12.09 1.52 10.88
C ARG A 4 10.98 1.40 11.91
N ALA A 5 10.73 0.18 12.38
CA ALA A 5 9.78 -0.09 13.45
C ALA A 5 10.21 -1.35 14.22
N ILE A 6 9.89 -1.40 15.51
CA ILE A 6 10.02 -2.63 16.29
C ILE A 6 8.81 -3.51 16.03
N VAL A 7 9.01 -4.66 15.39
CA VAL A 7 7.95 -5.66 15.12
C VAL A 7 8.28 -6.91 15.91
N ALA A 8 7.38 -7.28 16.83
CA ALA A 8 7.56 -8.44 17.71
C ALA A 8 8.90 -8.46 18.47
N GLY A 9 9.41 -7.29 18.89
CA GLY A 9 10.67 -7.14 19.60
C GLY A 9 11.92 -7.01 18.73
N THR A 10 11.78 -7.05 17.40
CA THR A 10 12.90 -6.96 16.45
C THR A 10 12.87 -5.65 15.68
N ASP A 11 14.00 -4.93 15.61
CA ASP A 11 14.15 -3.76 14.73
C ASP A 11 14.07 -4.20 13.26
N SER A 12 13.05 -3.70 12.56
CA SER A 12 12.66 -4.13 11.23
C SER A 12 12.41 -2.94 10.31
N TYR A 13 12.64 -3.13 9.01
CA TYR A 13 12.09 -2.24 8.00
C TYR A 13 10.68 -2.67 7.64
N VAL A 14 9.73 -1.73 7.69
CA VAL A 14 8.33 -1.96 7.37
C VAL A 14 7.91 -1.13 6.17
N LEU A 15 6.96 -1.71 5.43
CA LEU A 15 6.20 -1.07 4.37
C LEU A 15 4.75 -1.02 4.82
N THR A 16 4.11 0.13 4.71
CA THR A 16 2.78 0.34 5.28
C THR A 16 1.82 0.87 4.25
N ALA A 17 0.67 0.22 4.17
CA ALA A 17 -0.48 0.64 3.38
C ALA A 17 -1.67 0.84 4.31
N TYR A 18 -2.35 1.97 4.17
CA TYR A 18 -3.56 2.29 4.90
C TYR A 18 -4.77 2.19 3.98
N PHE A 19 -5.79 1.48 4.43
CA PHE A 19 -7.07 1.38 3.70
C PHE A 19 -8.07 2.46 4.09
N VAL A 20 -7.72 3.29 5.07
CA VAL A 20 -8.47 4.46 5.50
C VAL A 20 -7.50 5.62 5.62
N ASP A 21 -8.02 6.84 5.54
CA ASP A 21 -7.21 8.05 5.68
C ASP A 21 -6.42 7.99 7.01
N PRO A 22 -5.08 8.09 6.98
CA PRO A 22 -4.25 8.03 8.18
C PRO A 22 -4.66 9.03 9.27
N ARG A 23 -5.21 10.20 8.90
CA ARG A 23 -5.74 11.19 9.85
C ARG A 23 -6.86 10.61 10.71
N THR A 24 -7.74 9.82 10.10
CA THR A 24 -8.84 9.18 10.81
C THR A 24 -8.31 8.21 11.87
N ILE A 25 -7.26 7.44 11.55
CA ILE A 25 -6.71 6.44 12.47
C ILE A 25 -6.19 7.10 13.76
N CYS A 26 -5.52 8.23 13.62
CA CYS A 26 -4.89 8.95 14.74
C CYS A 26 -5.88 9.81 15.54
N THR A 27 -6.99 10.28 14.96
CA THR A 27 -7.92 11.21 15.63
C THR A 27 -9.23 10.57 16.08
N SER A 28 -9.78 9.64 15.30
CA SER A 28 -11.13 9.11 15.52
C SER A 28 -11.24 7.69 15.00
N ARG A 29 -11.30 6.71 15.91
CA ARG A 29 -11.56 5.32 15.52
C ARG A 29 -12.90 5.21 14.78
N ARG A 30 -13.02 4.26 13.86
CA ARG A 30 -14.29 3.97 13.18
C ARG A 30 -15.22 3.25 14.16
N ASP A 31 -16.45 3.74 14.30
CA ASP A 31 -17.50 3.03 15.03
C ASP A 31 -18.05 1.85 14.20
N GLU A 32 -18.87 1.01 14.83
CA GLU A 32 -19.44 -0.18 14.19
C GLU A 32 -20.29 0.18 12.96
N ALA A 33 -21.07 1.26 13.05
CA ALA A 33 -21.93 1.72 11.97
C ALA A 33 -21.11 2.13 10.74
N ARG A 34 -20.00 2.85 10.95
CA ARG A 34 -19.07 3.26 9.90
C ARG A 34 -18.31 2.07 9.32
N LEU A 35 -17.87 1.12 10.15
CA LEU A 35 -17.27 -0.14 9.70
C LEU A 35 -18.20 -0.96 8.81
N LYS A 36 -19.49 -1.05 9.15
CA LYS A 36 -20.50 -1.74 8.30
C LYS A 36 -20.69 -1.04 6.95
N ARG A 37 -20.61 0.29 6.90
CA ARG A 37 -20.77 1.06 5.65
C ARG A 37 -19.52 1.06 4.77
N GLU A 38 -18.35 1.22 5.36
CA GLU A 38 -17.08 1.40 4.65
C GLU A 38 -16.31 0.07 4.46
N GLY A 39 -16.68 -0.98 5.18
CA GLY A 39 -15.96 -2.24 5.18
C GLY A 39 -14.49 -2.07 5.59
N SER A 40 -13.61 -2.79 4.90
CA SER A 40 -12.16 -2.78 5.18
C SER A 40 -11.53 -1.39 5.03
N GLY A 41 -12.10 -0.51 4.19
CA GLY A 41 -11.55 0.82 3.98
C GLY A 41 -12.22 1.62 2.87
N THR A 42 -11.86 2.90 2.78
CA THR A 42 -12.42 3.87 1.82
C THR A 42 -11.44 4.28 0.72
N GLY A 43 -10.18 3.85 0.80
CA GLY A 43 -9.15 4.18 -0.19
C GLY A 43 -7.86 3.42 0.06
N LEU A 44 -6.79 3.82 -0.61
CA LEU A 44 -5.46 3.26 -0.42
C LEU A 44 -4.44 4.41 -0.30
N TRP A 45 -3.73 4.45 0.81
CA TRP A 45 -2.60 5.35 1.04
C TRP A 45 -1.34 4.53 1.29
N LEU A 46 -0.27 4.87 0.59
CA LEU A 46 1.03 4.22 0.77
C LEU A 46 1.97 5.16 1.52
N GLN A 47 2.48 4.71 2.66
CA GLN A 47 3.38 5.53 3.46
C GLN A 47 4.73 5.70 2.74
N ASN A 48 5.14 6.95 2.58
CA ASN A 48 6.39 7.35 1.93
C ASN A 48 7.33 8.17 2.82
N GLY A 49 7.07 8.24 4.13
CA GLY A 49 7.96 8.88 5.09
C GLY A 49 7.59 8.51 6.52
N ILE A 50 8.08 9.28 7.48
CA ILE A 50 7.95 8.97 8.91
C ILE A 50 6.53 9.30 9.38
N ASP A 51 5.98 10.42 8.94
CA ASP A 51 4.64 10.85 9.36
C ASP A 51 3.58 10.27 8.41
N PRO A 52 2.72 9.33 8.86
CA PRO A 52 1.73 8.74 7.97
C PRO A 52 0.64 9.73 7.52
N ILE A 53 0.42 10.84 8.23
CA ILE A 53 -0.57 11.86 7.86
C ILE A 53 -0.07 12.75 6.72
N HIS A 54 1.20 13.15 6.79
CA HIS A 54 1.80 14.09 5.83
C HIS A 54 2.61 13.40 4.73
N ASP A 55 3.20 12.25 5.04
CA ASP A 55 4.09 11.51 4.15
C ASP A 55 3.42 10.26 3.59
N SER A 56 2.19 10.39 3.08
CA SER A 56 1.46 9.30 2.41
C SER A 56 1.06 9.69 1.00
N VAL A 57 1.16 8.73 0.07
CA VAL A 57 0.69 8.87 -1.31
C VAL A 57 -0.71 8.27 -1.42
N LEU A 58 -1.71 9.09 -1.72
CA LEU A 58 -3.05 8.62 -2.07
C LEU A 58 -3.04 7.97 -3.45
N ILE A 59 -3.59 6.76 -3.52
CA ILE A 59 -3.77 6.04 -4.78
C ILE A 59 -5.17 6.29 -5.31
N GLN A 60 -5.23 6.62 -6.60
CA GLN A 60 -6.50 6.86 -7.27
C GLN A 60 -7.35 5.60 -7.37
N LEU A 61 -8.64 5.75 -7.09
CA LEU A 61 -9.58 4.62 -7.17
C LEU A 61 -9.93 4.30 -8.63
N TYR A 62 -9.96 5.32 -9.50
CA TYR A 62 -10.39 5.21 -10.89
C TYR A 62 -9.22 5.46 -11.83
N GLU A 63 -9.09 4.58 -12.82
CA GLU A 63 -7.95 4.55 -13.76
C GLU A 63 -7.88 5.80 -14.63
N ASP A 64 -9.02 6.39 -14.98
CA ASP A 64 -9.11 7.61 -15.79
C ASP A 64 -8.43 8.83 -15.15
N THR A 65 -8.33 8.86 -13.83
CA THR A 65 -7.61 9.91 -13.09
C THR A 65 -6.12 9.66 -12.95
N ILE A 66 -5.63 8.47 -13.34
CA ILE A 66 -4.23 8.08 -13.12
C ILE A 66 -3.25 8.84 -14.02
N ASN A 67 -3.71 9.27 -15.20
CA ASN A 67 -2.91 10.02 -16.17
C ASN A 67 -2.45 11.41 -15.65
N THR A 68 -3.07 11.92 -14.59
CA THR A 68 -2.70 13.18 -13.92
C THR A 68 -1.60 13.00 -12.87
N THR A 69 -1.05 11.78 -12.73
CA THR A 69 -0.10 11.41 -11.69
C THR A 69 1.24 10.97 -12.28
N LYS A 70 2.19 10.57 -11.42
CA LYS A 70 3.48 9.98 -11.84
C LYS A 70 3.40 8.46 -12.12
N TRP A 71 2.24 7.85 -12.01
CA TRP A 71 2.06 6.43 -12.31
C TRP A 71 2.11 6.22 -13.82
N VAL A 72 3.10 5.46 -14.28
CA VAL A 72 3.31 5.15 -15.69
C VAL A 72 2.80 3.76 -16.01
N LEU A 73 2.24 3.60 -17.21
CA LEU A 73 1.73 2.32 -17.68
C LEU A 73 2.86 1.29 -17.77
N GLY A 74 2.67 0.14 -17.15
CA GLY A 74 3.54 -1.02 -17.26
C GLY A 74 3.05 -2.03 -18.30
N SER A 75 3.62 -3.23 -18.26
CA SER A 75 3.17 -4.34 -19.09
C SER A 75 1.80 -4.86 -18.66
N CYS A 76 0.90 -5.10 -19.62
CA CYS A 76 -0.39 -5.76 -19.39
C CYS A 76 -0.20 -7.28 -19.35
N TYR A 77 -0.42 -7.91 -18.20
CA TYR A 77 -0.42 -9.37 -18.07
C TYR A 77 -1.85 -9.91 -18.17
N PRO A 78 -2.13 -10.89 -19.07
CA PRO A 78 -3.43 -11.52 -19.14
C PRO A 78 -3.88 -12.02 -17.76
N SER A 79 -5.15 -11.80 -17.41
CA SER A 79 -5.79 -12.12 -16.12
C SER A 79 -5.42 -11.28 -14.89
N MET A 80 -4.35 -10.47 -14.92
CA MET A 80 -3.93 -9.68 -13.75
C MET A 80 -4.40 -8.21 -13.79
N GLY A 81 -4.93 -7.75 -14.92
CA GLY A 81 -5.36 -6.36 -15.12
C GLY A 81 -4.24 -5.44 -15.63
N VAL A 82 -4.53 -4.14 -15.67
CA VAL A 82 -3.60 -3.11 -16.16
C VAL A 82 -2.65 -2.71 -15.04
N HIS A 83 -1.34 -2.85 -15.27
CA HIS A 83 -0.31 -2.53 -14.29
C HIS A 83 0.19 -1.11 -14.46
N TYR A 84 0.38 -0.40 -13.36
CA TYR A 84 1.07 0.88 -13.34
C TYR A 84 2.21 0.86 -12.34
N TRP A 85 3.32 1.49 -12.70
CA TRP A 85 4.51 1.62 -11.88
C TRP A 85 4.76 3.09 -11.56
N TYR A 86 5.25 3.40 -10.37
CA TYR A 86 5.48 4.79 -10.00
C TYR A 86 6.78 5.31 -10.62
N ASP A 87 6.68 6.35 -11.47
CA ASP A 87 7.83 7.11 -11.99
C ASP A 87 8.96 6.22 -12.55
N ASN A 88 8.56 5.12 -13.23
CA ASN A 88 9.49 4.14 -13.77
C ASN A 88 10.10 4.67 -15.07
N ARG A 89 11.44 4.78 -15.11
CA ARG A 89 12.22 5.25 -16.27
C ARG A 89 13.49 4.41 -16.40
N LEU A 90 13.98 4.26 -17.64
CA LEU A 90 15.14 3.43 -17.97
C LEU A 90 16.45 3.94 -17.35
N ASP A 91 16.53 5.22 -17.01
CA ASP A 91 17.70 5.92 -16.50
C ASP A 91 17.72 6.09 -14.98
N LYS A 92 16.74 5.53 -14.24
CA LYS A 92 16.74 5.60 -12.78
C LYS A 92 17.77 4.65 -12.16
N GLU A 93 18.47 5.16 -11.14
CA GLU A 93 19.27 4.29 -10.28
C GLU A 93 18.38 3.38 -9.43
N CYS A 94 18.84 2.16 -9.14
CA CYS A 94 18.08 1.16 -8.38
C CYS A 94 17.59 1.67 -7.02
N HIS A 95 18.34 2.60 -6.39
CA HIS A 95 17.98 3.17 -5.09
C HIS A 95 16.87 4.22 -5.16
N GLU A 96 16.48 4.66 -6.36
CA GLU A 96 15.43 5.67 -6.58
C GLU A 96 14.08 5.06 -6.98
N ILE A 97 14.04 3.73 -7.10
CA ILE A 97 12.83 3.00 -7.47
C ILE A 97 11.87 3.03 -6.29
N PHE A 98 10.63 3.47 -6.55
CA PHE A 98 9.50 3.29 -5.66
C PHE A 98 8.85 1.94 -6.02
N PRO A 99 9.11 0.85 -5.28
CA PRO A 99 8.89 -0.52 -5.75
C PRO A 99 7.43 -0.94 -5.62
N VAL A 100 6.49 -0.08 -6.00
CA VAL A 100 5.06 -0.34 -5.94
C VAL A 100 4.52 -0.46 -7.35
N PHE A 101 3.67 -1.47 -7.53
CA PHE A 101 2.79 -1.55 -8.69
C PHE A 101 1.33 -1.46 -8.27
N LEU A 102 0.52 -0.84 -9.13
CA LEU A 102 -0.94 -0.79 -9.01
C LEU A 102 -1.55 -1.68 -10.08
N MET A 103 -2.72 -2.26 -9.78
CA MET A 103 -3.49 -3.06 -10.73
C MET A 103 -4.92 -2.52 -10.83
N TYR A 104 -5.33 -2.18 -12.04
CA TYR A 104 -6.69 -1.77 -12.36
C TYR A 104 -7.37 -2.85 -13.18
N ASN A 105 -8.65 -3.08 -12.88
CA ASN A 105 -9.51 -3.96 -13.66
C ASN A 105 -10.83 -3.23 -13.94
N LYS A 106 -11.22 -3.19 -15.21
CA LYS A 106 -12.42 -2.46 -15.67
C LYS A 106 -12.44 -1.00 -15.18
N GLY A 107 -11.29 -0.31 -15.21
CA GLY A 107 -11.18 1.10 -14.84
C GLY A 107 -11.14 1.39 -13.34
N LYS A 108 -11.09 0.37 -12.47
CA LYS A 108 -11.08 0.55 -11.00
C LYS A 108 -9.90 -0.18 -10.36
N LEU A 109 -9.30 0.44 -9.35
CA LEU A 109 -8.22 -0.15 -8.56
C LEU A 109 -8.70 -1.44 -7.90
N THR A 110 -8.03 -2.55 -8.20
CA THR A 110 -8.35 -3.88 -7.65
C THR A 110 -7.22 -4.47 -6.83
N GLY A 111 -6.01 -3.95 -6.96
CA GLY A 111 -4.89 -4.41 -6.15
C GLY A 111 -3.67 -3.52 -6.28
N PHE A 112 -2.70 -3.80 -5.42
CA PHE A 112 -1.38 -3.21 -5.43
C PHE A 112 -0.41 -4.22 -4.84
N GLY A 113 0.88 -4.00 -5.03
CA GLY A 113 1.89 -4.80 -4.37
C GLY A 113 3.25 -4.14 -4.39
N TRP A 114 4.18 -4.74 -3.66
CA TRP A 114 5.56 -4.32 -3.63
C TRP A 114 6.42 -5.31 -4.43
N ALA A 115 7.14 -4.82 -5.41
CA ALA A 115 8.10 -5.59 -6.20
C ALA A 115 9.49 -5.42 -5.61
N LEU A 116 9.75 -6.15 -4.53
CA LEU A 116 10.98 -6.03 -3.77
C LEU A 116 12.07 -6.92 -4.36
N ALA A 117 13.20 -6.34 -4.77
CA ALA A 117 14.38 -7.11 -5.19
C ALA A 117 15.23 -7.50 -3.97
N GLY A 118 15.45 -8.80 -3.75
CA GLY A 118 16.26 -9.28 -2.64
C GLY A 118 16.29 -10.80 -2.52
N LYS A 119 17.31 -11.32 -1.81
CA LYS A 119 17.35 -12.71 -1.36
C LYS A 119 16.70 -12.76 0.03
N TYR A 120 15.45 -13.21 0.07
CA TYR A 120 14.71 -13.32 1.31
C TYR A 120 14.96 -14.68 1.97
N GLU A 121 15.26 -14.66 3.26
CA GLU A 121 15.07 -15.84 4.10
C GLU A 121 13.61 -15.86 4.54
N TYR A 122 12.92 -16.97 4.30
CA TYR A 122 11.53 -17.09 4.71
C TYR A 122 11.44 -17.14 6.23
N THR A 123 10.81 -16.13 6.83
CA THR A 123 10.49 -16.13 8.25
C THR A 123 9.11 -16.73 8.49
N LYS A 124 8.82 -17.12 9.75
CA LYS A 124 7.46 -17.49 10.13
C LYS A 124 6.54 -16.28 9.94
N ARG A 125 5.42 -16.49 9.23
CA ARG A 125 4.33 -15.50 9.13
C ARG A 125 3.80 -15.24 10.54
N THR A 126 3.88 -13.99 10.97
CA THR A 126 3.27 -13.53 12.23
C THR A 126 2.01 -12.75 11.91
N GLU A 127 0.86 -13.20 12.40
CA GLU A 127 -0.39 -12.47 12.31
C GLU A 127 -0.76 -11.98 13.71
N PRO A 128 -1.27 -10.73 13.86
CA PRO A 128 -1.90 -10.34 15.11
C PRO A 128 -3.05 -11.30 15.40
N VAL A 129 -3.09 -11.83 16.62
CA VAL A 129 -4.20 -12.66 17.08
C VAL A 129 -5.48 -11.82 16.97
N PRO A 130 -6.57 -12.31 16.34
CA PRO A 130 -7.82 -11.58 16.28
C PRO A 130 -8.25 -11.17 17.69
N TYR A 131 -8.66 -9.91 17.86
CA TYR A 131 -9.20 -9.42 19.12
C TYR A 131 -10.38 -10.31 19.53
N GLY A 132 -10.21 -11.13 20.58
CA GLY A 132 -11.22 -12.09 21.05
C GLY A 132 -10.88 -13.58 20.89
N ALA A 133 -9.75 -13.95 20.28
CA ALA A 133 -9.31 -15.36 20.21
C ALA A 133 -8.42 -15.77 21.40
N VAL A 134 -8.77 -15.32 22.61
CA VAL A 134 -8.22 -15.86 23.86
C VAL A 134 -9.36 -16.51 24.63
N ALA A 135 -9.55 -17.81 24.40
CA ALA A 135 -10.16 -18.78 25.30
C ALA A 135 -9.66 -20.17 24.89
#